data_AF-A0A3A8YAH6-F1
#
_entry.id   AF-A0A3A8YAH6-F1
#
_cell.length_a   1.000
_cell.length_b   1.000
_cell.length_c   1.000
_cell.angle_alpha   90.00
_cell.angle_beta   90.00
_cell.angle_gamma   90.00
#
_symmetry.space_group_name_H-M   'P 1'
#
loop_
_entity.id
_entity.type
_entity.pdbx_description
1 polymer ?
#
loop_
_entity_poly.entity_id
_entity_poly.type
_entity_poly.pdbx_seq_one_letter_code
_entity_poly.pdbx_strand_id
1 'polypeptide(L)'
;MTPQSLAEAINQKGCAQYEMSRFLAYRQNNPPLLHGTQVMAVMNAFAYMPPLEWAKCMRKLNDELDQRLERKQFAAKANRPRVLVTGSPIMYPNLKIPLLIEEMGGMLAGDETCMGERALYDPLTVTDRSFNGMMRALAGRYTRPCTCPTFTDNRQRVFRIKQMIKDHQIQGVIYHVLRGCLVYDYEYPVLEEELEKEGIPIIRVESDYNEEDVEQLRIRIEAFIELLKLKQFSEQKARGTV
;
A
#
# COMPACT_ATOMS: atom_id res chain seq x y z
N MET A 1 -10.81 -15.78 27.60
CA MET A 1 -10.01 -16.23 26.44
C MET A 1 -9.45 -17.60 26.76
N THR A 2 -9.72 -18.61 25.93
CA THR A 2 -9.20 -19.98 26.10
C THR A 2 -8.09 -20.26 25.07
N PRO A 3 -7.22 -21.26 25.28
CA PRO A 3 -6.23 -21.66 24.28
C PRO A 3 -6.88 -22.01 22.93
N GLN A 4 -8.03 -22.68 22.95
CA GLN A 4 -8.79 -23.01 21.76
C GLN A 4 -9.30 -21.76 21.04
N SER A 5 -9.94 -20.82 21.76
CA SER A 5 -10.47 -19.60 21.13
C SER A 5 -9.34 -18.73 20.53
N LEU A 6 -8.16 -18.73 21.17
CA LEU A 6 -6.98 -18.03 20.65
C LEU A 6 -6.45 -18.68 19.37
N ALA A 7 -6.33 -20.01 19.35
CA ALA A 7 -5.91 -20.76 18.17
C ALA A 7 -6.87 -20.56 16.99
N GLU A 8 -8.18 -20.59 17.26
CA GLU A 8 -9.22 -20.30 16.26
C GLU A 8 -9.05 -18.89 15.69
N ALA A 9 -8.94 -17.86 16.54
CA ALA A 9 -8.73 -16.47 16.08
C ALA A 9 -7.45 -16.30 15.25
N ILE A 10 -6.35 -16.95 15.64
CA ILE A 10 -5.09 -16.95 14.87
C ILE A 10 -5.32 -17.54 13.48
N ASN A 11 -6.00 -18.69 13.38
CA ASN A 11 -6.29 -19.33 12.10
C ASN A 11 -7.21 -18.46 11.22
N GLN A 12 -8.22 -17.82 11.80
CA GLN A 12 -9.10 -16.90 11.09
C GLN A 12 -8.33 -15.73 10.47
N LYS A 13 -7.41 -15.14 11.24
CA LYS A 13 -6.53 -14.08 10.76
C LYS A 13 -5.56 -14.60 9.70
N GLY A 14 -5.02 -15.80 9.87
CA GLY A 14 -4.15 -16.47 8.90
C GLY A 14 -4.82 -16.67 7.54
N CYS A 15 -6.10 -17.05 7.52
CA CYS A 15 -6.88 -17.13 6.28
C CYS A 15 -6.94 -15.78 5.54
N ALA A 16 -7.21 -14.68 6.27
CA ALA A 16 -7.21 -13.35 5.67
C ALA A 16 -5.81 -12.95 5.16
N GLN A 17 -4.74 -13.28 5.88
CA GLN A 17 -3.36 -13.00 5.46
C GLN A 17 -2.98 -13.77 4.20
N TYR A 18 -3.39 -15.03 4.08
CA TYR A 18 -3.18 -15.82 2.87
C TYR A 18 -3.88 -15.20 1.65
N GLU A 19 -5.15 -14.82 1.76
CA GLU A 19 -5.87 -14.20 0.65
C GLU A 19 -5.32 -12.81 0.30
N MET A 20 -4.88 -12.04 1.30
CA MET A 20 -4.17 -10.78 1.04
C MET A 20 -2.87 -11.04 0.28
N SER A 21 -2.08 -12.05 0.65
CA SER A 21 -0.82 -12.36 -0.03
C SER A 21 -1.04 -12.71 -1.51
N ARG A 22 -2.09 -13.48 -1.84
CA ARG A 22 -2.51 -13.71 -3.23
C ARG A 22 -2.87 -12.39 -3.92
N PHE A 23 -3.69 -11.58 -3.24
CA PHE A 23 -4.19 -10.33 -3.79
C PHE A 23 -3.07 -9.33 -4.14
N LEU A 24 -2.06 -9.20 -3.28
CA LEU A 24 -0.93 -8.29 -3.50
C LEU A 24 -0.09 -8.69 -4.71
N ALA A 25 0.00 -9.97 -5.06
CA ALA A 25 0.70 -10.41 -6.28
C ALA A 25 0.09 -9.79 -7.54
N TYR A 26 -1.23 -9.57 -7.57
CA TYR A 26 -1.89 -8.95 -8.73
C TYR A 26 -1.51 -7.48 -8.92
N ARG A 27 -1.11 -6.77 -7.85
CA ARG A 27 -0.73 -5.34 -7.91
C ARG A 27 0.56 -5.11 -8.71
N GLN A 28 1.38 -6.14 -8.85
CA GLN A 28 2.60 -6.11 -9.66
C GLN A 28 2.32 -6.11 -11.17
N ASN A 29 1.10 -6.46 -11.60
CA ASN A 29 0.76 -6.47 -13.02
C ASN A 29 0.76 -5.07 -13.63
N ASN A 30 1.30 -5.00 -14.85
CA ASN A 30 1.25 -3.83 -15.71
C ASN A 30 0.97 -4.31 -17.16
N PRO A 31 -0.26 -4.13 -17.70
CA PRO A 31 -1.34 -3.27 -17.23
C PRO A 31 -2.06 -3.76 -15.94
N PRO A 32 -2.66 -2.86 -15.14
CA PRO A 32 -3.27 -3.22 -13.87
C PRO A 32 -4.64 -3.91 -14.04
N LEU A 33 -4.95 -4.88 -13.17
CA LEU A 33 -6.24 -5.59 -13.15
C LEU A 33 -7.35 -4.84 -12.41
N LEU A 34 -6.98 -3.93 -11.51
CA LEU A 34 -7.88 -3.09 -10.72
C LEU A 34 -7.35 -1.66 -10.66
N HIS A 35 -8.26 -0.71 -10.45
CA HIS A 35 -7.90 0.64 -10.07
C HIS A 35 -7.34 0.68 -8.65
N GLY A 36 -6.39 1.57 -8.40
CA GLY A 36 -5.75 1.67 -7.09
C GLY A 36 -6.70 2.11 -5.99
N THR A 37 -7.69 2.96 -6.32
CA THR A 37 -8.79 3.32 -5.38
C THR A 37 -9.64 2.12 -4.98
N GLN A 38 -9.97 1.24 -5.93
CA GLN A 38 -10.70 -0.01 -5.66
C GLN A 38 -9.88 -0.93 -4.76
N VAL A 39 -8.58 -1.07 -5.04
CA VAL A 39 -7.68 -1.87 -4.20
C VAL A 39 -7.65 -1.31 -2.78
N MET A 40 -7.44 0.00 -2.62
CA MET A 40 -7.40 0.63 -1.29
C MET A 40 -8.72 0.45 -0.53
N ALA A 41 -9.87 0.57 -1.20
CA ALA A 41 -11.18 0.36 -0.59
C ALA A 41 -11.36 -1.09 -0.09
N VAL A 42 -10.97 -2.08 -0.90
CA VAL A 42 -11.05 -3.50 -0.52
C VAL A 42 -10.13 -3.81 0.68
N MET A 43 -8.93 -3.24 0.71
CA MET A 43 -8.00 -3.43 1.84
C MET A 43 -8.51 -2.74 3.10
N ASN A 44 -9.03 -1.51 2.98
CA ASN A 44 -9.65 -0.78 4.10
C ASN A 44 -10.83 -1.54 4.70
N ALA A 45 -11.64 -2.22 3.88
CA ALA A 45 -12.79 -3.00 4.33
C ALA A 45 -12.43 -4.03 5.41
N PHE A 46 -11.17 -4.51 5.45
CA PHE A 46 -10.70 -5.42 6.49
C PHE A 46 -10.87 -4.87 7.92
N ALA A 47 -10.76 -3.55 8.09
CA ALA A 47 -10.94 -2.92 9.40
C ALA A 47 -12.40 -2.86 9.88
N TYR A 48 -13.36 -3.08 8.98
CA TYR A 48 -14.79 -2.89 9.24
C TYR A 48 -15.60 -4.19 9.21
N MET A 49 -14.96 -5.35 9.00
CA MET A 49 -15.66 -6.62 8.87
C MET A 49 -14.93 -7.79 9.55
N PRO A 50 -15.64 -8.87 9.92
CA PRO A 50 -15.02 -10.05 10.50
C PRO A 50 -13.94 -10.66 9.57
N PRO A 51 -12.77 -11.09 10.09
CA PRO A 51 -11.66 -11.55 9.25
C PRO A 51 -12.01 -12.69 8.28
N LEU A 52 -12.83 -13.65 8.73
CA LEU A 52 -13.26 -14.77 7.87
C LEU A 52 -14.21 -14.34 6.76
N GLU A 53 -15.10 -13.38 7.03
CA GLU A 53 -16.01 -12.84 6.01
C GLU A 53 -15.23 -12.05 4.97
N TRP A 54 -14.26 -11.23 5.41
CA TRP A 54 -13.36 -10.51 4.51
C TRP A 54 -12.58 -11.49 3.65
N ALA A 55 -12.01 -12.55 4.25
CA ALA A 55 -11.25 -13.56 3.52
C ALA A 55 -12.10 -14.29 2.47
N LYS A 56 -13.38 -14.58 2.77
CA LYS A 56 -14.30 -15.18 1.80
C LYS A 56 -14.57 -14.26 0.61
N CYS A 57 -14.79 -12.96 0.86
CA CYS A 57 -14.97 -11.97 -0.21
C CYS A 57 -13.68 -11.77 -1.02
N MET A 58 -12.53 -11.69 -0.34
CA MET A 58 -11.23 -11.55 -0.99
C MET A 58 -10.89 -12.76 -1.85
N ARG A 59 -11.21 -13.99 -1.40
CA ARG A 59 -11.04 -15.20 -2.21
C ARG A 59 -11.83 -15.12 -3.52
N LYS A 60 -13.11 -14.74 -3.46
CA LYS A 60 -13.93 -14.56 -4.66
C LYS A 60 -13.33 -13.52 -5.61
N LEU A 61 -12.81 -12.42 -5.06
CA LEU A 61 -12.13 -11.40 -5.84
C LEU A 61 -10.84 -11.95 -6.49
N ASN A 62 -10.00 -12.65 -5.74
CA ASN A 62 -8.78 -13.28 -6.27
C ASN A 62 -9.11 -14.24 -7.43
N ASP A 63 -10.13 -15.09 -7.26
CA ASP A 63 -10.54 -16.05 -8.29
C ASP A 63 -11.11 -15.34 -9.55
N GLU A 64 -11.73 -14.16 -9.40
CA GLU A 64 -12.13 -13.31 -10.53
C GLU A 64 -10.91 -12.65 -11.21
N LEU A 65 -9.92 -12.18 -10.42
CA LEU A 65 -8.71 -11.57 -10.93
C LEU A 65 -7.86 -12.56 -11.73
N ASP A 66 -7.81 -13.83 -11.31
CA ASP A 66 -7.20 -14.92 -12.09
C ASP A 66 -7.85 -15.02 -13.48
N GLN A 67 -9.19 -15.07 -13.54
CA GLN A 67 -9.91 -15.13 -14.82
C GLN A 67 -9.70 -13.87 -15.68
N ARG A 68 -9.67 -12.68 -15.06
CA ARG A 68 -9.41 -11.43 -15.78
C ARG A 68 -8.00 -11.43 -16.37
N LEU A 69 -7.00 -11.93 -15.64
CA LEU A 69 -5.63 -12.03 -16.10
C LEU A 69 -5.52 -13.00 -17.30
N GLU A 70 -6.13 -14.17 -17.23
CA GLU A 70 -6.19 -15.14 -18.34
C GLU A 70 -6.83 -14.54 -19.60
N ARG A 71 -7.92 -13.79 -19.42
CA ARG A 71 -8.65 -13.11 -20.51
C ARG A 71 -8.01 -11.80 -20.95
N LYS A 72 -6.90 -11.37 -20.34
CA LYS A 72 -6.24 -10.08 -20.58
C LYS A 72 -7.18 -8.87 -20.42
N GLN A 73 -8.08 -8.93 -19.43
CA GLN A 73 -9.03 -7.87 -19.09
C GLN A 73 -8.44 -6.98 -18.00
N PHE A 74 -7.98 -5.80 -18.39
CA PHE A 74 -7.30 -4.84 -17.51
C PHE A 74 -8.17 -3.61 -17.21
N ALA A 75 -8.00 -3.03 -16.03
CA ALA A 75 -8.70 -1.83 -15.60
C ALA A 75 -8.16 -0.55 -16.26
N ALA A 76 -6.88 -0.54 -16.62
CA ALA A 76 -6.25 0.60 -17.29
C ALA A 76 -5.13 0.17 -18.23
N LYS A 77 -4.62 1.12 -19.02
CA LYS A 77 -3.46 0.94 -19.90
C LYS A 77 -2.15 0.95 -19.10
N ALA A 78 -1.11 0.30 -19.64
CA ALA A 78 0.20 0.17 -18.98
C ALA A 78 1.07 1.44 -18.95
N ASN A 79 0.64 2.51 -19.63
CA ASN A 79 1.41 3.75 -19.79
C ASN A 79 1.17 4.79 -18.68
N ARG A 80 0.37 4.46 -17.66
CA ARG A 80 0.10 5.38 -16.54
C ARG A 80 1.27 5.38 -15.56
N PRO A 81 1.74 6.56 -15.10
CA PRO A 81 2.76 6.64 -14.07
C PRO A 81 2.35 5.87 -12.81
N ARG A 82 3.17 4.92 -12.37
CA ARG A 82 2.89 4.07 -11.20
C ARG A 82 3.39 4.77 -9.94
N VAL A 83 2.49 4.98 -8.99
CA VAL A 83 2.75 5.74 -7.76
C VAL A 83 2.56 4.86 -6.54
N LEU A 84 3.45 5.02 -5.57
CA LEU A 84 3.33 4.47 -4.22
C LEU A 84 2.85 5.57 -3.27
N VAL A 85 1.85 5.28 -2.46
CA VAL A 85 1.49 6.15 -1.32
C VAL A 85 2.09 5.58 -0.05
N THR A 86 2.71 6.43 0.76
CA THR A 86 3.25 6.07 2.07
C THR A 86 3.02 7.22 3.07
N GLY A 87 3.27 6.97 4.35
CA GLY A 87 3.10 7.93 5.42
C GLY A 87 1.87 7.63 6.28
N SER A 88 1.13 8.67 6.64
CA SER A 88 -0.08 8.58 7.45
C SER A 88 -1.16 7.74 6.74
N PRO A 89 -1.95 6.93 7.48
CA PRO A 89 -2.96 6.09 6.87
C PRO A 89 -4.03 6.90 6.15
N ILE A 90 -4.51 6.35 5.05
CA ILE A 90 -5.71 6.81 4.35
C ILE A 90 -6.83 5.86 4.73
N MET A 91 -7.84 6.40 5.41
CA MET A 91 -8.95 5.64 5.98
C MET A 91 -10.24 5.93 5.23
N TYR A 92 -10.94 4.88 4.81
CA TYR A 92 -12.30 5.01 4.27
C TYR A 92 -13.22 5.73 5.29
N PRO A 93 -14.05 6.71 4.87
CA PRO A 93 -14.36 7.09 3.49
C PRO A 93 -13.45 8.15 2.86
N ASN A 94 -12.44 8.66 3.58
CA ASN A 94 -11.53 9.68 3.04
C ASN A 94 -10.53 9.04 2.07
N LEU A 95 -10.91 9.00 0.79
CA LEU A 95 -10.09 8.52 -0.32
C LEU A 95 -9.64 9.68 -1.24
N LYS A 96 -9.54 10.92 -0.73
CA LYS A 96 -9.23 12.08 -1.58
C LYS A 96 -7.92 11.91 -2.37
N ILE A 97 -6.84 11.47 -1.71
CA ILE A 97 -5.51 11.33 -2.32
C ILE A 97 -5.51 10.25 -3.40
N PRO A 98 -5.95 9.00 -3.14
CA PRO A 98 -5.95 7.97 -4.18
C PRO A 98 -6.88 8.34 -5.36
N LEU A 99 -8.00 9.02 -5.10
CA LEU A 99 -8.88 9.52 -6.15
C LEU A 99 -8.17 10.56 -7.04
N LEU A 100 -7.55 11.58 -6.43
CA LEU A 100 -6.79 12.60 -7.16
C LEU A 100 -5.64 12.00 -7.98
N ILE A 101 -4.92 11.01 -7.45
CA ILE A 101 -3.85 10.31 -8.19
C ILE A 101 -4.41 9.68 -9.47
N GLU A 102 -5.55 8.98 -9.36
CA GLU A 102 -6.14 8.31 -10.52
C GLU A 102 -6.82 9.28 -11.48
N GLU A 103 -7.44 10.35 -11.01
CA GLU A 103 -8.02 11.42 -11.85
C GLU A 103 -6.97 12.10 -12.71
N MET A 104 -5.77 12.37 -12.16
CA MET A 104 -4.68 13.03 -12.89
C MET A 104 -3.93 12.08 -13.86
N GLY A 105 -4.42 10.83 -13.99
CA GLY A 105 -3.88 9.84 -14.91
C GLY A 105 -2.74 8.99 -14.33
N GLY A 106 -2.39 9.15 -13.04
CA GLY A 106 -1.50 8.25 -12.32
C GLY A 106 -2.17 6.92 -11.98
N MET A 107 -1.40 5.91 -11.64
CA MET A 107 -1.88 4.60 -11.18
C MET A 107 -1.37 4.37 -9.76
N LEU A 108 -2.27 4.31 -8.77
CA LEU A 108 -1.89 3.92 -7.42
C LEU A 108 -1.57 2.43 -7.37
N ALA A 109 -0.29 2.12 -7.52
CA ALA A 109 0.25 0.78 -7.70
C ALA A 109 0.73 0.12 -6.39
N GLY A 110 0.95 0.92 -5.34
CA GLY A 110 1.34 0.43 -4.02
C GLY A 110 0.84 1.37 -2.93
N ASP A 111 0.63 0.85 -1.73
CA ASP A 111 0.32 1.65 -0.54
C ASP A 111 0.95 1.09 0.73
N GLU A 112 2.06 1.70 1.15
CA GLU A 112 2.76 1.37 2.38
C GLU A 112 2.15 2.15 3.54
N THR A 113 0.93 1.79 3.93
CA THR A 113 0.22 2.37 5.09
C THR A 113 -0.42 1.28 5.95
N CYS A 114 -0.74 1.58 7.23
CA CYS A 114 -1.40 0.58 8.12
C CYS A 114 -2.82 0.21 7.70
N MET A 115 -3.45 0.96 6.80
CA MET A 115 -4.76 0.64 6.21
C MET A 115 -4.63 0.03 4.81
N GLY A 116 -3.40 -0.08 4.32
CA GLY A 116 -3.03 -0.71 3.07
C GLY A 116 -2.34 -2.06 3.28
N GLU A 117 -1.27 -2.29 2.52
CA GLU A 117 -0.55 -3.57 2.52
C GLU A 117 0.00 -3.94 3.90
N ARG A 118 0.38 -2.95 4.73
CA ARG A 118 0.94 -3.16 6.07
C ARG A 118 0.00 -3.87 7.04
N ALA A 119 -1.30 -3.80 6.83
CA ALA A 119 -2.28 -4.40 7.73
C ALA A 119 -2.10 -5.94 7.87
N LEU A 120 -1.69 -6.60 6.78
CA LEU A 120 -1.77 -8.05 6.66
C LEU A 120 -0.55 -8.73 6.01
N TYR A 121 0.49 -8.00 5.57
CA TYR A 121 1.59 -8.65 4.82
C TYR A 121 2.44 -9.64 5.64
N ASP A 122 2.60 -9.47 6.98
CA ASP A 122 3.34 -10.46 7.79
C ASP A 122 2.42 -11.44 8.52
N PRO A 123 2.50 -12.74 8.22
CA PRO A 123 1.76 -13.76 8.97
C PRO A 123 2.33 -13.96 10.37
N LEU A 124 1.44 -14.32 11.29
CA LEU A 124 1.84 -14.74 12.64
C LEU A 124 2.46 -16.14 12.57
N THR A 125 3.68 -16.30 13.08
CA THR A 125 4.39 -17.60 13.08
C THR A 125 4.25 -18.30 14.44
N VAL A 126 3.41 -19.34 14.51
CA VAL A 126 3.22 -20.15 15.73
C VAL A 126 4.14 -21.37 15.68
N THR A 127 5.21 -21.36 16.48
CA THR A 127 6.11 -22.52 16.65
C THR A 127 5.75 -23.39 17.86
N ASP A 128 5.05 -22.82 18.84
CA ASP A 128 4.56 -23.50 20.05
C ASP A 128 3.04 -23.25 20.17
N ARG A 129 2.25 -24.33 20.15
CA ARG A 129 0.78 -24.28 20.22
C ARG A 129 0.23 -24.16 21.63
N SER A 130 1.08 -24.11 22.65
CA SER A 130 0.65 -23.74 24.00
C SER A 130 0.07 -22.33 24.01
N PHE A 131 -0.74 -22.01 25.01
CA PHE A 131 -1.27 -20.65 25.18
C PHE A 131 -0.14 -19.60 25.21
N ASN A 132 0.93 -19.89 25.95
CA ASN A 132 2.09 -19.00 26.06
C ASN A 132 2.84 -18.89 24.73
N GLY A 133 2.99 -19.99 23.97
CA GLY A 133 3.58 -19.98 22.64
C GLY A 133 2.83 -19.08 21.65
N MET A 134 1.50 -19.21 21.61
CA MET A 134 0.63 -18.36 20.79
C MET A 134 0.69 -16.89 21.20
N MET A 135 0.71 -16.60 22.51
CA MET A 135 0.85 -15.23 23.02
C MET A 135 2.21 -14.60 22.64
N ARG A 136 3.30 -15.37 22.71
CA ARG A 136 4.63 -14.91 22.24
C ARG A 136 4.64 -14.65 20.74
N ALA A 137 4.01 -15.51 19.95
CA ALA A 137 3.90 -15.32 18.51
C ALA A 137 3.11 -14.04 18.16
N LEU A 138 2.02 -13.78 18.89
CA LEU A 138 1.24 -12.55 18.77
C LEU A 138 2.08 -11.31 19.12
N ALA A 139 2.76 -11.32 20.26
CA ALA A 139 3.65 -10.23 20.67
C ALA A 139 4.77 -10.00 19.64
N GLY A 140 5.37 -11.07 19.12
CA GLY A 140 6.40 -11.01 18.09
C GLY A 140 5.90 -10.35 16.79
N ARG A 141 4.67 -10.66 16.36
CA ARG A 141 4.06 -10.03 15.18
C ARG A 141 3.90 -8.52 15.31
N TYR A 142 3.60 -7.99 16.49
CA TYR A 142 3.38 -6.55 16.67
C TYR A 142 4.68 -5.76 16.92
N THR A 143 5.73 -6.43 17.40
CA THR A 143 6.97 -5.77 17.82
C THR A 143 8.12 -5.89 16.83
N ARG A 144 8.15 -6.94 15.99
CA ARG A 144 9.30 -7.21 15.11
C ARG A 144 9.16 -6.65 13.69
N PRO A 145 8.06 -6.91 12.96
CA PRO A 145 7.98 -6.53 11.56
C PRO A 145 7.27 -5.18 11.32
N CYS A 146 6.84 -4.49 12.39
CA CYS A 146 6.09 -3.25 12.27
C CYS A 146 7.01 -2.09 11.84
N THR A 147 6.88 -1.64 10.61
CA THR A 147 7.62 -0.51 10.02
C THR A 147 7.03 0.86 10.35
N CYS A 148 6.30 0.98 11.47
CA CYS A 148 5.67 2.24 11.86
C CYS A 148 6.72 3.20 12.44
N PRO A 149 6.76 4.48 12.04
CA PRO A 149 7.75 5.43 12.55
C PRO A 149 7.61 5.79 14.03
N THR A 150 6.60 5.23 14.71
CA THR A 150 6.51 5.27 16.18
C THR A 150 7.61 4.45 16.86
N PHE A 151 8.24 3.51 16.14
CA PHE A 151 9.40 2.77 16.62
C PHE A 151 10.69 3.53 16.30
N THR A 152 11.70 3.37 17.15
CA THR A 152 12.97 4.10 17.01
C THR A 152 13.81 3.65 15.80
N ASP A 153 13.64 2.43 15.30
CA ASP A 153 14.38 1.94 14.12
C ASP A 153 13.53 2.00 12.84
N ASN A 154 13.77 3.03 12.02
CA ASN A 154 13.09 3.22 10.73
C ASN A 154 13.79 2.56 9.53
N ARG A 155 14.93 1.87 9.72
CA ARG A 155 15.68 1.29 8.58
C ARG A 155 14.88 0.22 7.85
N GLN A 156 14.11 -0.58 8.58
CA GLN A 156 13.24 -1.60 7.99
C GLN A 156 12.15 -1.00 7.10
N ARG A 157 11.63 0.17 7.48
CA ARG A 157 10.63 0.89 6.68
C ARG A 157 11.21 1.37 5.36
N VAL A 158 12.38 2.03 5.39
CA VAL A 158 13.08 2.46 4.18
C VAL A 158 13.35 1.26 3.27
N PHE A 159 13.87 0.16 3.82
CA PHE A 159 14.09 -1.07 3.08
C PHE A 159 12.80 -1.60 2.43
N ARG A 160 11.70 -1.65 3.19
CA ARG A 160 10.41 -2.14 2.69
C ARG A 160 9.87 -1.26 1.56
N ILE A 161 9.97 0.07 1.69
CA ILE A 161 9.56 1.02 0.65
C ILE A 161 10.40 0.82 -0.61
N LYS A 162 11.73 0.72 -0.50
CA LYS A 162 12.61 0.42 -1.65
C LYS A 162 12.26 -0.91 -2.32
N GLN A 163 11.94 -1.94 -1.53
CA GLN A 163 11.47 -3.22 -2.04
C GLN A 163 10.15 -3.07 -2.81
N MET A 164 9.15 -2.40 -2.24
CA MET A 164 7.86 -2.15 -2.91
C MET A 164 8.03 -1.33 -4.19
N ILE A 165 8.95 -0.36 -4.20
CA ILE A 165 9.26 0.42 -5.39
C ILE A 165 9.71 -0.50 -6.54
N LYS A 166 10.60 -1.44 -6.24
CA LYS A 166 11.08 -2.41 -7.22
C LYS A 166 9.99 -3.39 -7.65
N ASP A 167 9.34 -4.04 -6.68
CA ASP A 167 8.36 -5.11 -6.92
C ASP A 167 7.15 -4.60 -7.70
N HIS A 168 6.71 -3.35 -7.44
CA HIS A 168 5.53 -2.76 -8.06
C HIS A 168 5.88 -1.80 -9.21
N GLN A 169 7.15 -1.72 -9.62
CA GLN A 169 7.63 -0.86 -10.72
C GLN A 169 7.21 0.61 -10.53
N ILE A 170 7.38 1.12 -9.31
CA ILE A 170 6.96 2.46 -8.91
C ILE A 170 7.90 3.50 -9.55
N GLN A 171 7.31 4.57 -10.07
CA GLN A 171 8.00 5.68 -10.72
C GLN A 171 8.04 6.94 -9.86
N GLY A 172 7.17 7.06 -8.85
CA GLY A 172 7.20 8.15 -7.89
C GLY A 172 6.45 7.82 -6.60
N VAL A 173 6.77 8.54 -5.53
CA VAL A 173 6.20 8.34 -4.20
C VAL A 173 5.43 9.59 -3.76
N ILE A 174 4.22 9.39 -3.25
CA ILE A 174 3.44 10.44 -2.58
C ILE A 174 3.45 10.14 -1.09
N TYR A 175 4.12 11.00 -0.33
CA TYR A 175 4.19 10.92 1.12
C TYR A 175 3.06 11.72 1.74
N HIS A 176 2.05 11.02 2.23
CA HIS A 176 0.89 11.62 2.88
C HIS A 176 1.17 11.86 4.37
N VAL A 177 0.95 13.10 4.82
CA VAL A 177 0.97 13.48 6.23
C VAL A 177 -0.43 13.91 6.63
N LEU A 178 -1.04 13.19 7.58
CA LEU A 178 -2.26 13.66 8.21
C LEU A 178 -1.89 14.84 9.11
N ARG A 179 -2.62 15.95 8.98
CA ARG A 179 -2.38 17.16 9.76
C ARG A 179 -2.29 16.85 11.26
N GLY A 180 -1.18 17.26 11.88
CA GLY A 180 -0.88 16.99 13.29
C GLY A 180 -0.17 15.65 13.56
N CYS A 181 0.12 14.84 12.54
CA CYS A 181 0.86 13.59 12.70
C CYS A 181 2.38 13.81 12.66
N LEU A 182 2.92 14.28 13.79
CA LEU A 182 4.34 14.65 13.93
C LEU A 182 5.32 13.52 13.61
N VAL A 183 4.92 12.26 13.87
CA VAL A 183 5.81 11.11 13.73
C VAL A 183 6.14 10.82 12.27
N TYR A 184 5.15 10.87 11.37
CA TYR A 184 5.40 10.74 9.93
C TYR A 184 6.04 12.01 9.37
N ASP A 185 5.67 13.18 9.87
CA ASP A 185 6.26 14.43 9.40
C ASP A 185 7.77 14.51 9.68
N TYR A 186 8.18 14.07 10.87
CA TYR A 186 9.59 14.02 11.26
C TYR A 186 10.41 12.99 10.48
N GLU A 187 9.78 11.90 10.04
CA GLU A 187 10.44 10.87 9.22
C GLU A 187 10.70 11.34 7.78
N TYR A 188 9.81 12.16 7.21
CA TYR A 188 9.82 12.51 5.79
C TYR A 188 11.21 12.85 5.21
N PRO A 189 12.02 13.73 5.83
CA PRO A 189 13.32 14.12 5.28
C PRO A 189 14.28 12.94 5.09
N VAL A 190 14.25 11.96 5.99
CA VAL A 190 15.10 10.76 5.92
C VAL A 190 14.70 9.91 4.72
N LEU A 191 13.39 9.73 4.51
CA LEU A 191 12.92 8.95 3.36
C LEU A 191 13.14 9.69 2.05
N GLU A 192 12.99 11.02 2.04
CA GLU A 192 13.26 11.86 0.87
C GLU A 192 14.72 11.70 0.40
N GLU A 193 15.68 11.84 1.33
CA GLU A 193 17.10 11.65 1.04
C GLU A 193 17.41 10.23 0.52
N GLU A 194 16.78 9.21 1.10
CA GLU A 194 17.00 7.81 0.72
C GLU A 194 16.40 7.45 -0.65
N LEU A 195 15.32 8.10 -1.07
CA LEU A 195 14.72 7.91 -2.39
C LEU A 195 15.37 8.76 -3.47
N GLU A 196 15.88 9.94 -3.12
CA GLU A 196 16.67 10.77 -4.03
C GLU A 196 17.94 10.02 -4.48
N LYS A 197 18.61 9.31 -3.57
CA LYS A 197 19.76 8.42 -3.87
C LYS A 197 19.42 7.33 -4.89
N GLU A 198 18.17 6.85 -4.92
CA GLU A 198 17.67 5.85 -5.87
C GLU A 198 17.12 6.50 -7.16
N GLY A 199 17.14 7.84 -7.26
CA GLY A 199 16.57 8.58 -8.38
C GLY A 199 15.04 8.49 -8.46
N ILE A 200 14.35 8.21 -7.35
CA ILE A 200 12.88 8.10 -7.27
C ILE A 200 12.30 9.43 -6.77
N PRO A 201 11.52 10.16 -7.61
CA PRO A 201 10.85 11.38 -7.19
C PRO A 201 9.85 11.12 -6.05
N ILE A 202 9.82 12.02 -5.07
CA ILE A 202 8.90 11.99 -3.94
C ILE A 202 8.30 13.39 -3.72
N ILE A 203 7.04 13.46 -3.32
CA ILE A 203 6.41 14.69 -2.84
C ILE A 203 5.71 14.48 -1.48
N ARG A 204 5.83 15.45 -0.58
CA ARG A 204 5.03 15.51 0.66
C ARG A 204 3.69 16.19 0.43
N VAL A 205 2.57 15.50 0.67
CA VAL A 205 1.24 16.12 0.71
C VAL A 205 0.71 16.08 2.14
N GLU A 206 0.27 17.23 2.65
CA GLU A 206 -0.38 17.32 3.95
C GLU A 206 -1.88 17.53 3.74
N SER A 207 -2.70 16.84 4.51
CA SER A 207 -4.15 16.95 4.42
C SER A 207 -4.84 16.57 5.73
N ASP A 208 -6.12 16.92 5.84
CA ASP A 208 -7.03 16.39 6.87
C ASP A 208 -8.28 15.76 6.24
N TYR A 209 -9.38 15.67 6.99
CA TYR A 209 -10.64 15.07 6.51
C TYR A 209 -11.57 16.06 5.80
N ASN A 210 -11.28 17.37 5.82
CA ASN A 210 -12.10 18.39 5.20
C ASN A 210 -11.84 18.47 3.69
N GLU A 211 -12.77 19.03 2.92
CA GLU A 211 -12.63 19.15 1.45
C GLU A 211 -11.93 20.44 1.00
N GLU A 212 -11.63 21.35 1.93
CA GLU A 212 -11.09 22.69 1.64
C GLU A 212 -9.74 22.68 0.91
N ASP A 213 -8.94 21.63 1.11
CA ASP A 213 -7.60 21.48 0.55
C ASP A 213 -7.54 20.70 -0.77
N VAL A 214 -8.69 20.22 -1.27
CA VAL A 214 -8.75 19.33 -2.44
C VAL A 214 -8.15 19.97 -3.69
N GLU A 215 -8.43 21.25 -3.95
CA GLU A 215 -7.91 21.93 -5.14
C GLU A 215 -6.40 22.20 -5.03
N GLN A 216 -5.90 22.48 -3.83
CA GLN A 216 -4.46 22.60 -3.60
C GLN A 216 -3.76 21.24 -3.82
N LEU A 217 -4.35 20.16 -3.31
CA LEU A 217 -3.84 18.80 -3.51
C LEU A 217 -3.88 18.41 -4.99
N ARG A 218 -4.96 18.75 -5.70
CA ARG A 218 -5.15 18.49 -7.14
C ARG A 218 -3.97 19.06 -7.94
N ILE A 219 -3.67 20.35 -7.79
CA ILE A 219 -2.59 21.03 -8.52
C ILE A 219 -1.23 20.35 -8.25
N ARG A 220 -0.95 20.03 -6.98
CA ARG A 220 0.34 19.43 -6.58
C ARG A 220 0.50 18.01 -7.12
N ILE A 221 -0.57 17.20 -7.04
CA ILE A 221 -0.56 15.82 -7.56
C ILE A 221 -0.51 15.85 -9.09
N GLU A 222 -1.25 16.73 -9.75
CA GLU A 222 -1.23 16.91 -11.21
C GLU A 222 0.19 17.21 -11.70
N ALA A 223 0.82 18.25 -11.13
CA ALA A 223 2.19 18.63 -11.49
C ALA A 223 3.19 17.48 -11.29
N PHE A 224 3.02 16.71 -10.22
CA PHE A 224 3.86 15.54 -9.95
C PHE A 224 3.65 14.43 -10.98
N ILE A 225 2.40 14.10 -11.31
CA ILE A 225 2.09 13.08 -12.32
C ILE A 225 2.62 13.50 -13.69
N GLU A 226 2.50 14.77 -14.09
CA GLU A 226 3.08 15.28 -15.33
C GLU A 226 4.60 15.19 -15.36
N LEU A 227 5.27 15.51 -14.25
CA LEU A 227 6.72 15.32 -14.11
C LEU A 227 7.13 13.86 -14.33
N LEU A 228 6.36 12.90 -13.81
CA LEU A 228 6.62 11.48 -14.02
C LEU A 228 6.42 11.07 -15.49
N LYS A 229 5.39 11.59 -16.17
CA LYS A 229 5.16 11.35 -17.61
C LYS A 229 6.33 11.88 -18.44
N LEU A 230 6.81 13.08 -18.16
CA LEU A 230 7.94 13.70 -18.87
C LEU A 230 9.25 12.91 -18.69
N LYS A 231 9.52 12.44 -17.46
CA LYS A 231 10.67 11.59 -17.16
C LYS A 231 10.59 10.27 -17.94
N GLN A 232 9.44 9.61 -17.92
CA GLN A 232 9.20 8.37 -18.67
C GLN A 232 9.39 8.55 -20.17
N PHE A 233 8.87 9.64 -20.75
CA PHE A 233 9.05 9.96 -22.17
C PHE A 233 10.53 10.15 -22.52
N SER A 234 11.27 10.86 -21.68
CA SER A 234 12.71 11.10 -21.87
C SER A 234 13.52 9.79 -21.81
N GLU A 235 13.19 8.90 -20.88
CA GLU A 235 13.82 7.57 -20.78
C GLU A 235 13.50 6.66 -21.97
N GLN A 236 12.27 6.69 -22.47
CA GLN A 236 11.86 5.93 -23.66
C GLN A 236 12.59 6.41 -24.92
N LYS A 237 12.72 7.73 -25.08
CA LYS A 237 13.47 8.34 -26.18
C LYS A 237 14.96 7.97 -26.12
N ALA A 238 15.56 7.98 -24.93
CA ALA A 238 16.95 7.56 -24.73
C ALA A 238 17.20 6.08 -25.05
N ARG A 239 16.17 5.22 -24.88
CA ARG A 239 16.21 3.78 -25.19
C ARG A 239 15.81 3.46 -26.64
N GLY A 240 15.47 4.44 -27.47
CA GLY A 240 15.04 4.25 -28.86
C GLY A 240 13.72 3.46 -29.00
N THR A 241 12.87 3.48 -27.96
CA THR A 241 11.59 2.73 -27.93
C THR A 241 10.39 3.57 -28.38
N VAL A 242 10.61 4.86 -28.65
CA VAL A 242 9.65 5.86 -29.17
C VAL A 242 10.39 6.77 -30.13
#